data_AF-A0AA41WYX0-F1
#
_entry.id   AF-A0AA41WYX0-F1
#
_cell.length_a   1.000
_cell.length_b   1.000
_cell.length_c   1.000
_cell.angle_alpha   90.00
_cell.angle_beta   90.00
_cell.angle_gamma   90.00
#
_symmetry.space_group_name_H-M   'P 1'
#
loop_
_entity.id
_entity.type
_entity.pdbx_description
1 polymer ?
#
loop_
_entity_poly.entity_id
_entity_poly.type
_entity_poly.pdbx_seq_one_letter_code
_entity_poly.pdbx_strand_id
1 'polypeptide(L)'
;MTNITTRHELAGTRIEGARYAVRLHPASEWQHDGDPSVAVSVHALPVDGEDHGIDLTYDTEHVFALTDIALVPAGDGTELRCLRATAARSGAPAFREGFVLALEPGMADAIATALPHIDRVSRAAAQIRRALAPHLGRRLWPHEEDAVLTVTAQLARQPSVDAALQAARTFQGEPMFGADSRDSYAELGAALRQPDVNEVLESLIGDLASPPAASAV
;
A
#
# COMPACT_ATOMS: atom_id res chain seq x y z
N MET A 1 19.26 -21.23 3.43
CA MET A 1 17.92 -20.59 3.49
C MET A 1 18.16 -19.10 3.52
N THR A 2 17.69 -18.38 2.50
CA THR A 2 17.75 -16.91 2.49
C THR A 2 16.72 -16.40 3.49
N ASN A 3 17.13 -15.55 4.43
CA ASN A 3 16.18 -14.94 5.37
C ASN A 3 15.44 -13.83 4.65
N ILE A 4 14.16 -14.06 4.35
CA ILE A 4 13.27 -13.01 3.85
C ILE A 4 12.93 -12.08 5.01
N THR A 5 13.16 -10.78 4.81
CA THR A 5 12.84 -9.77 5.81
C THR A 5 11.63 -8.97 5.37
N THR A 6 10.58 -8.99 6.17
CA THR A 6 9.38 -8.17 5.94
C THR A 6 9.37 -7.00 6.92
N ARG A 7 9.25 -5.78 6.41
CA ARG A 7 9.15 -4.56 7.21
C ARG A 7 7.93 -3.76 6.79
N HIS A 8 7.24 -3.18 7.76
CA HIS A 8 6.20 -2.21 7.48
C HIS A 8 6.82 -0.83 7.31
N GLU A 9 6.43 -0.12 6.25
CA GLU A 9 6.98 1.19 5.93
C GLU A 9 5.81 2.14 5.63
N LEU A 10 5.53 3.04 6.58
CA LEU A 10 4.34 3.90 6.54
C LEU A 10 3.07 3.06 6.33
N ALA A 11 2.35 3.28 5.23
CA ALA A 11 1.16 2.55 4.84
C ALA A 11 1.45 1.23 4.10
N GLY A 12 2.68 1.02 3.65
CA GLY A 12 3.10 -0.11 2.83
C GLY A 12 3.85 -1.21 3.58
N THR A 13 4.31 -2.19 2.80
CA THR A 13 5.15 -3.31 3.24
C THR A 13 6.32 -3.48 2.28
N ARG A 14 7.52 -3.60 2.82
CA ARG A 14 8.75 -3.91 2.09
C ARG A 14 9.20 -5.33 2.42
N ILE A 15 9.46 -6.10 1.37
CA ILE A 15 9.83 -7.51 1.44
C ILE A 15 11.20 -7.65 0.78
N GLU A 16 12.21 -7.96 1.57
CA GLU A 16 13.61 -8.04 1.14
C GLU A 16 14.06 -9.50 1.04
N GLY A 17 14.55 -9.86 -0.15
CA GLY A 17 15.39 -11.03 -0.39
C GLY A 17 16.88 -10.66 -0.26
N ALA A 18 17.77 -11.46 -0.87
CA ALA A 18 19.19 -11.16 -0.87
C ALA A 18 19.56 -10.12 -1.94
N ARG A 19 18.84 -10.10 -3.07
CA ARG A 19 19.14 -9.26 -4.24
C ARG A 19 18.07 -8.24 -4.53
N TYR A 20 16.82 -8.53 -4.18
CA TYR A 20 15.70 -7.67 -4.48
C TYR A 20 14.92 -7.28 -3.24
N ALA A 21 14.38 -6.07 -3.23
CA ALA A 21 13.32 -5.66 -2.34
C ALA A 21 12.08 -5.28 -3.14
N VAL A 22 10.95 -5.89 -2.81
CA VAL A 22 9.64 -5.53 -3.36
C VAL A 22 8.91 -4.67 -2.33
N ARG A 23 8.46 -3.48 -2.72
CA ARG A 23 7.58 -2.65 -1.89
C ARG A 23 6.17 -2.72 -2.45
N LEU A 24 5.24 -2.99 -1.56
CA LEU A 24 3.80 -2.96 -1.82
C LEU A 24 3.24 -1.79 -1.04
N HIS A 25 2.63 -0.83 -1.73
CA HIS A 25 2.03 0.35 -1.11
C HIS A 25 0.56 0.46 -1.53
N PRO A 26 -0.35 0.86 -0.64
CA PRO A 26 -1.74 1.09 -1.03
C PRO A 26 -1.84 2.28 -2.00
N ALA A 27 -2.79 2.21 -2.92
CA ALA A 27 -3.06 3.28 -3.88
C ALA A 27 -4.06 4.30 -3.31
N SER A 28 -3.73 5.59 -3.43
CA SER A 28 -4.60 6.68 -3.00
C SER A 28 -5.80 6.90 -3.94
N GLU A 29 -5.76 6.43 -5.19
CA GLU A 29 -6.79 6.78 -6.17
C GLU A 29 -7.96 5.78 -6.29
N TRP A 30 -7.95 4.68 -5.53
CA TRP A 30 -8.99 3.64 -5.63
C TRP A 30 -10.40 4.19 -5.36
N GLN A 31 -11.38 3.82 -6.20
CA GLN A 31 -12.78 4.23 -6.05
C GLN A 31 -13.78 3.07 -6.21
N HIS A 32 -13.53 2.12 -7.11
CA HIS A 32 -14.43 1.02 -7.47
C HIS A 32 -13.68 -0.30 -7.70
N ASP A 33 -14.41 -1.41 -7.72
CA ASP A 33 -13.84 -2.71 -8.03
C ASP A 33 -13.21 -2.73 -9.43
N GLY A 34 -11.99 -3.24 -9.50
CA GLY A 34 -11.17 -3.23 -10.72
C GLY A 34 -10.28 -1.99 -10.87
N ASP A 35 -10.46 -0.95 -10.04
CA ASP A 35 -9.49 0.15 -9.99
C ASP A 35 -8.17 -0.33 -9.39
N PRO A 36 -7.03 0.29 -9.78
CA PRO A 36 -5.74 0.03 -9.17
C PRO A 36 -5.77 0.26 -7.65
N SER A 37 -5.28 -0.71 -6.90
CA SER A 37 -5.28 -0.71 -5.44
C SER A 37 -3.90 -0.95 -4.83
N VAL A 38 -2.91 -1.36 -5.61
CA VAL A 38 -1.56 -1.66 -5.13
C VAL A 38 -0.53 -1.02 -6.03
N ALA A 39 0.27 -0.11 -5.48
CA ALA A 39 1.52 0.34 -6.09
C ALA A 39 2.63 -0.66 -5.74
N VAL A 40 3.37 -1.10 -6.76
CA VAL A 40 4.46 -2.08 -6.62
C VAL A 40 5.76 -1.48 -7.13
N SER A 41 6.78 -1.38 -6.27
CA SER A 41 8.14 -0.99 -6.68
C SER A 41 9.13 -2.10 -6.40
N VAL A 42 10.18 -2.18 -7.22
CA VAL A 42 11.24 -3.19 -7.11
C VAL A 42 12.58 -2.47 -7.04
N HIS A 43 13.34 -2.78 -6.00
CA HIS A 43 14.70 -2.28 -5.83
C HIS A 43 15.68 -3.44 -5.92
N ALA A 44 16.72 -3.30 -6.73
CA ALA A 44 17.93 -4.10 -6.58
C ALA A 44 18.67 -3.62 -5.33
N LEU A 45 18.97 -4.53 -4.41
CA LEU A 45 19.78 -4.25 -3.23
C LEU A 45 21.25 -4.07 -3.62
N PRO A 46 22.03 -3.27 -2.87
CA PRO A 46 23.45 -3.10 -3.15
C PRO A 46 24.19 -4.44 -3.14
N VAL A 47 25.14 -4.59 -4.04
CA VAL A 47 26.12 -5.69 -4.01
C VAL A 47 27.33 -5.28 -3.17
N ASP A 48 28.13 -6.26 -2.73
CA ASP A 48 29.33 -5.98 -1.94
C ASP A 48 30.23 -4.92 -2.61
N GLY A 49 30.49 -3.83 -1.89
CA GLY A 49 31.30 -2.71 -2.37
C GLY A 49 30.51 -1.56 -3.00
N GLU A 50 29.19 -1.68 -3.14
CA GLU A 50 28.29 -0.60 -3.56
C GLU A 50 27.50 -0.06 -2.37
N ASP A 51 27.37 1.27 -2.29
CA ASP A 51 26.69 1.94 -1.17
C ASP A 51 25.17 2.06 -1.40
N HIS A 52 24.70 1.87 -2.63
CA HIS A 52 23.33 2.17 -3.03
C HIS A 52 22.69 1.07 -3.88
N GLY A 53 21.41 0.82 -3.60
CA GLY A 53 20.57 -0.01 -4.46
C GLY A 53 20.05 0.78 -5.66
N ILE A 54 19.49 0.08 -6.64
CA ILE A 54 18.91 0.68 -7.85
C ILE A 54 17.40 0.45 -7.80
N ASP A 55 16.62 1.52 -7.93
CA ASP A 55 15.18 1.40 -8.18
C ASP A 55 14.95 0.97 -9.63
N LEU A 56 14.52 -0.27 -9.82
CA LEU A 56 14.27 -0.88 -11.13
C LEU A 56 12.94 -0.44 -11.74
N THR A 57 12.16 0.32 -10.99
CA THR A 57 10.80 0.78 -11.30
C THR A 57 10.66 2.30 -11.23
N TYR A 58 11.78 3.02 -11.30
CA TYR A 58 11.85 4.47 -11.06
C TYR A 58 11.15 5.32 -12.13
N ASP A 59 11.04 4.82 -13.36
CA ASP A 59 10.61 5.62 -14.51
C ASP A 59 9.09 5.86 -14.57
N THR A 60 8.28 5.01 -13.93
CA THR A 60 6.82 5.14 -13.90
C THR A 60 6.24 4.62 -12.59
N GLU A 61 5.20 5.28 -12.06
CA GLU A 61 4.44 4.73 -10.93
C GLU A 61 3.66 3.48 -11.38
N HIS A 62 4.05 2.32 -10.86
CA HIS A 62 3.47 1.04 -11.22
C HIS A 62 2.33 0.67 -10.26
N VAL A 63 1.15 1.26 -10.49
CA VAL A 63 -0.09 0.93 -9.78
C VAL A 63 -0.89 -0.10 -10.57
N PHE A 64 -1.34 -1.15 -9.89
CA PHE A 64 -2.07 -2.27 -10.46
C PHE A 64 -3.36 -2.54 -9.69
N ALA A 65 -4.38 -3.04 -10.39
CA ALA A 65 -5.47 -3.73 -9.72
C ALA A 65 -4.92 -5.03 -9.12
N LEU A 66 -5.48 -5.48 -7.99
CA LEU A 66 -5.04 -6.73 -7.37
C LEU A 66 -5.09 -7.93 -8.35
N THR A 67 -6.06 -7.95 -9.27
CA THR A 67 -6.21 -9.00 -10.31
C THR A 67 -5.13 -8.97 -11.39
N ASP A 68 -4.39 -7.86 -11.51
CA ASP A 68 -3.28 -7.72 -12.47
C ASP A 68 -1.95 -8.14 -11.85
N ILE A 69 -1.94 -8.56 -10.57
CA ILE A 69 -0.78 -9.07 -9.85
C ILE A 69 -0.94 -10.57 -9.66
N ALA A 70 0.03 -11.34 -10.15
CA ALA A 70 0.02 -12.80 -10.04
C ALA A 70 1.38 -13.33 -9.55
N LEU A 71 1.33 -14.35 -8.68
CA LEU A 71 2.46 -15.18 -8.32
C LEU A 71 2.36 -16.48 -9.13
N VAL A 72 3.24 -16.64 -10.11
CA VAL A 72 3.15 -17.73 -11.10
C VAL A 72 4.33 -18.69 -10.92
N PRO A 73 4.12 -20.00 -10.78
CA PRO A 73 5.21 -20.97 -10.79
C PRO A 73 6.02 -20.89 -12.09
N ALA A 74 7.35 -20.82 -11.98
CA ALA A 74 8.25 -20.70 -13.12
C ALA A 74 9.52 -21.53 -12.87
N GLY A 75 9.62 -22.68 -13.53
CA GLY A 75 10.71 -23.63 -13.31
C GLY A 75 10.72 -24.15 -11.87
N ASP A 76 11.83 -23.95 -11.17
CA ASP A 76 12.04 -24.28 -9.75
C ASP A 76 11.68 -23.11 -8.80
N GLY A 77 11.22 -21.99 -9.33
CA GLY A 77 10.89 -20.78 -8.58
C GLY A 77 9.47 -20.25 -8.82
N THR A 78 9.26 -19.00 -8.42
CA THR A 78 8.01 -18.26 -8.63
C THR A 78 8.32 -16.91 -9.24
N GLU A 79 7.52 -16.48 -10.20
CA GLU A 79 7.56 -15.14 -10.77
C GLU A 79 6.48 -14.27 -10.15
N LEU A 80 6.83 -13.04 -9.78
CA LEU A 80 5.88 -11.96 -9.61
C LEU A 80 5.61 -11.34 -10.99
N ARG A 81 4.36 -11.40 -11.44
CA ARG A 81 3.91 -10.77 -12.67
C ARG A 81 2.94 -9.65 -12.32
N CYS A 82 3.32 -8.41 -12.61
CA CYS A 82 2.45 -7.25 -12.44
C CYS A 82 2.17 -6.69 -13.83
N LEU A 83 1.00 -7.00 -14.40
CA LEU A 83 0.72 -6.85 -15.83
C LEU A 83 -0.68 -6.25 -16.07
N ARG A 84 -0.75 -4.94 -16.34
CA ARG A 84 -2.00 -4.20 -16.58
C ARG A 84 -2.46 -4.25 -18.03
N ALA A 85 -3.78 -4.27 -18.25
CA ALA A 85 -4.40 -4.31 -19.58
C ALA A 85 -4.62 -2.92 -20.22
N THR A 86 -3.62 -2.04 -20.18
CA THR A 86 -3.75 -0.63 -20.63
C THR A 86 -4.10 -0.46 -22.12
N ALA A 87 -3.66 -1.38 -22.96
CA ALA A 87 -3.91 -1.33 -24.41
C ALA A 87 -5.20 -2.04 -24.87
N ALA A 88 -6.06 -2.50 -23.94
CA ALA A 88 -7.28 -3.22 -24.31
C ALA A 88 -8.20 -2.39 -25.23
N ARG A 89 -8.20 -1.05 -25.05
CA ARG A 89 -9.00 -0.11 -25.85
C ARG A 89 -8.32 0.37 -27.13
N SER A 90 -7.02 0.08 -27.33
CA SER A 90 -6.26 0.48 -28.53
C SER A 90 -6.23 -0.60 -29.62
N GLY A 91 -7.02 -1.68 -29.47
CA GLY A 91 -7.08 -2.77 -30.44
C GLY A 91 -6.00 -3.85 -30.23
N ALA A 92 -5.23 -3.78 -29.15
CA ALA A 92 -4.26 -4.80 -28.73
C ALA A 92 -4.72 -5.49 -27.43
N PRO A 93 -5.83 -6.27 -27.44
CA PRO A 93 -6.46 -6.80 -26.24
C PRO A 93 -5.59 -7.80 -25.46
N ALA A 94 -4.57 -8.37 -26.09
CA ALA A 94 -3.62 -9.29 -25.46
C ALA A 94 -2.38 -8.59 -24.89
N PHE A 95 -2.11 -7.34 -25.28
CA PHE A 95 -0.94 -6.61 -24.78
C PHE A 95 -1.14 -6.26 -23.29
N ARG A 96 -0.08 -6.44 -22.51
CA ARG A 96 -0.03 -6.09 -21.10
C ARG A 96 1.24 -5.30 -20.83
N GLU A 97 1.11 -4.26 -20.02
CA GLU A 97 2.22 -3.39 -19.61
C GLU A 97 2.58 -3.69 -18.16
N GLY A 98 3.85 -3.56 -17.79
CA GLY A 98 4.32 -3.78 -16.44
C GLY A 98 5.62 -4.58 -16.44
N PHE A 99 5.79 -5.48 -15.48
CA PHE A 99 7.03 -6.22 -15.31
C PHE A 99 6.81 -7.65 -14.84
N VAL A 100 7.86 -8.45 -15.01
CA VAL A 100 7.99 -9.80 -14.46
C VAL A 100 9.30 -9.88 -13.69
N LEU A 101 9.25 -10.40 -12.46
CA LEU A 101 10.40 -10.58 -11.60
C LEU A 101 10.45 -12.03 -11.11
N ALA A 102 11.56 -12.73 -11.38
CA ALA A 102 11.84 -14.01 -10.72
C ALA A 102 12.13 -13.77 -9.24
N LEU A 103 11.30 -14.34 -8.37
CA LEU A 103 11.39 -14.15 -6.93
C LEU A 103 12.40 -15.09 -6.30
N GLU A 104 13.04 -14.60 -5.23
CA GLU A 104 13.90 -15.44 -4.40
C GLU A 104 13.05 -16.36 -3.50
N PRO A 105 13.57 -17.53 -3.09
CA PRO A 105 12.84 -18.47 -2.25
C PRO A 105 12.26 -17.80 -0.99
N GLY A 106 10.97 -17.97 -0.75
CA GLY A 106 10.23 -17.40 0.39
C GLY A 106 9.63 -16.01 0.15
N MET A 107 10.06 -15.25 -0.87
CA MET A 107 9.45 -13.95 -1.16
C MET A 107 8.00 -14.07 -1.60
N ALA A 108 7.67 -15.13 -2.35
CA ALA A 108 6.31 -15.36 -2.84
C ALA A 108 5.30 -15.46 -1.69
N ASP A 109 5.60 -16.23 -0.65
CA ASP A 109 4.71 -16.39 0.52
C ASP A 109 4.52 -15.07 1.28
N ALA A 110 5.60 -14.29 1.43
CA ALA A 110 5.54 -12.98 2.07
C ALA A 110 4.70 -11.99 1.25
N ILE A 111 4.84 -11.99 -0.08
CA ILE A 111 4.06 -11.15 -1.00
C ILE A 111 2.58 -11.57 -0.98
N ALA A 112 2.30 -12.87 -1.09
CA ALA A 112 0.95 -13.43 -1.03
C ALA A 112 0.23 -13.04 0.27
N THR A 113 0.97 -13.04 1.39
CA THR A 113 0.45 -12.62 2.69
C THR A 113 0.15 -11.13 2.75
N ALA A 114 1.01 -10.29 2.16
CA ALA A 114 0.89 -8.84 2.24
C ALA A 114 -0.17 -8.25 1.30
N LEU A 115 -0.31 -8.78 0.08
CA LEU A 115 -1.16 -8.21 -0.98
C LEU A 115 -2.63 -7.97 -0.54
N PRO A 116 -3.34 -8.94 0.08
CA PRO A 116 -4.73 -8.73 0.49
C PRO A 116 -4.89 -7.66 1.56
N HIS A 117 -3.87 -7.48 2.41
CA HIS A 117 -3.88 -6.41 3.40
C HIS A 117 -3.71 -5.05 2.74
N ILE A 118 -2.76 -4.91 1.80
CA ILE A 118 -2.54 -3.65 1.08
C ILE A 118 -3.78 -3.24 0.27
N ASP A 119 -4.42 -4.17 -0.43
CA ASP A 119 -5.67 -3.91 -1.16
C ASP A 119 -6.79 -3.41 -0.24
N ARG A 120 -6.97 -4.03 0.93
CA ARG A 120 -7.95 -3.58 1.93
C ARG A 120 -7.66 -2.19 2.46
N VAL A 121 -6.39 -1.84 2.68
CA VAL A 121 -6.01 -0.48 3.12
C VAL A 121 -6.42 0.55 2.06
N SER A 122 -6.20 0.31 0.77
CA SER A 122 -6.62 1.22 -0.31
C SER A 122 -8.15 1.43 -0.33
N ARG A 123 -8.90 0.34 -0.17
CA ARG A 123 -10.37 0.37 -0.13
C ARG A 123 -10.90 1.10 1.10
N ALA A 124 -10.34 0.82 2.28
CA ALA A 124 -10.71 1.49 3.52
C ALA A 124 -10.38 2.99 3.48
N ALA A 125 -9.22 3.35 2.92
CA ALA A 125 -8.85 4.75 2.73
C ALA A 125 -9.87 5.48 1.83
N ALA A 126 -10.39 4.83 0.79
CA ALA A 126 -11.44 5.40 -0.03
C ALA A 126 -12.75 5.67 0.74
N GLN A 127 -13.11 4.80 1.70
CA GLN A 127 -14.26 5.03 2.57
C GLN A 127 -14.02 6.24 3.48
N ILE A 128 -12.83 6.34 4.08
CA ILE A 128 -12.44 7.47 4.93
C ILE A 128 -12.46 8.77 4.14
N ARG A 129 -11.94 8.80 2.90
CA ARG A 129 -12.01 9.98 2.04
C ARG A 129 -13.44 10.45 1.77
N ARG A 130 -14.36 9.50 1.52
CA ARG A 130 -15.78 9.82 1.32
C ARG A 130 -16.39 10.44 2.57
N ALA A 131 -16.02 9.95 3.76
CA ALA A 131 -16.47 10.50 5.03
C ALA A 131 -15.84 11.89 5.32
N LEU A 132 -14.61 12.14 4.89
CA LEU A 132 -13.92 13.42 5.08
C LEU A 132 -14.44 14.54 4.17
N ALA A 133 -14.92 14.20 2.97
CA ALA A 133 -15.27 15.18 1.94
C ALA A 133 -16.27 16.27 2.39
N PRO A 134 -17.35 15.96 3.14
CA PRO A 134 -18.26 16.98 3.66
C PRO A 134 -17.63 17.96 4.64
N HIS A 135 -16.61 17.52 5.40
CA HIS A 135 -15.97 18.33 6.44
C HIS A 135 -14.88 19.24 5.91
N LEU A 136 -14.18 18.81 4.86
CA LEU A 136 -13.10 19.58 4.25
C LEU A 136 -13.61 20.50 3.14
N GLY A 137 -14.71 20.15 2.46
CA GLY A 137 -15.25 20.95 1.35
C GLY A 137 -14.31 21.07 0.15
N ARG A 138 -13.23 20.28 0.11
CA ARG A 138 -12.19 20.27 -0.92
C ARG A 138 -11.66 18.85 -1.13
N ARG A 139 -10.93 18.67 -2.22
CA ARG A 139 -10.11 17.46 -2.39
C ARG A 139 -8.93 17.50 -1.42
N LEU A 140 -8.50 16.33 -0.97
CA LEU A 140 -7.28 16.18 -0.22
C LEU A 140 -6.08 16.58 -1.09
N TRP A 141 -5.09 17.19 -0.47
CA TRP A 141 -3.79 17.38 -1.07
C TRP A 141 -3.01 16.06 -1.10
N PRO A 142 -2.00 15.90 -1.98
CA PRO A 142 -1.25 14.64 -2.09
C PRO A 142 -0.67 14.14 -0.75
N HIS A 143 -0.15 15.02 0.08
CA HIS A 143 0.40 14.64 1.39
C HIS A 143 -0.69 14.26 2.41
N GLU A 144 -1.91 14.73 2.24
CA GLU A 144 -3.07 14.35 3.06
C GLU A 144 -3.63 12.99 2.61
N GLU A 145 -3.62 12.71 1.31
CA GLU A 145 -3.90 11.37 0.77
C GLU A 145 -2.96 10.33 1.39
N ASP A 146 -1.65 10.61 1.41
CA ASP A 146 -0.65 9.75 2.05
C ASP A 146 -0.88 9.60 3.56
N ALA A 147 -1.32 10.67 4.22
CA ALA A 147 -1.66 10.64 5.65
C ALA A 147 -2.90 9.76 5.91
N VAL A 148 -3.93 9.84 5.06
CA VAL A 148 -5.10 8.96 5.16
C VAL A 148 -4.70 7.49 4.96
N LEU A 149 -3.86 7.18 3.97
CA LEU A 149 -3.32 5.83 3.78
C LEU A 149 -2.54 5.36 5.03
N THR A 150 -1.71 6.23 5.59
CA THR A 150 -0.92 5.93 6.79
C THR A 150 -1.79 5.66 8.00
N VAL A 151 -2.79 6.50 8.26
CA VAL A 151 -3.77 6.29 9.35
C VAL A 151 -4.51 4.97 9.13
N THR A 152 -4.97 4.71 7.90
CA THR A 152 -5.70 3.49 7.56
C THR A 152 -4.86 2.25 7.85
N ALA A 153 -3.58 2.24 7.47
CA ALA A 153 -2.68 1.14 7.79
C ALA A 153 -2.42 1.00 9.30
N GLN A 154 -2.43 2.11 10.06
CA GLN A 154 -2.30 2.07 11.52
C GLN A 154 -3.57 1.55 12.21
N LEU A 155 -4.77 1.78 11.66
CA LEU A 155 -6.01 1.19 12.20
C LEU A 155 -5.94 -0.35 12.27
N ALA A 156 -5.24 -0.98 11.33
CA ALA A 156 -5.03 -2.43 11.33
C ALA A 156 -4.13 -2.93 12.47
N ARG A 157 -3.37 -2.04 13.10
CA ARG A 157 -2.31 -2.37 14.08
C ARG A 157 -2.58 -1.83 15.47
N GLN A 158 -3.52 -0.89 15.59
CA GLN A 158 -3.78 -0.16 16.82
C GLN A 158 -5.16 -0.52 17.38
N PRO A 159 -5.33 -0.51 18.71
CA PRO A 159 -6.58 -0.92 19.35
C PRO A 159 -7.70 0.14 19.24
N SER A 160 -7.38 1.35 18.77
CA SER A 160 -8.34 2.45 18.66
C SER A 160 -7.94 3.45 17.58
N VAL A 161 -8.90 4.28 17.16
CA VAL A 161 -8.67 5.38 16.20
C VAL A 161 -7.66 6.38 16.75
N ASP A 162 -7.78 6.78 18.02
CA ASP A 162 -6.82 7.70 18.65
C ASP A 162 -5.40 7.12 18.66
N ALA A 163 -5.24 5.83 18.97
CA ALA A 163 -3.95 5.17 18.92
C ALA A 163 -3.38 5.13 17.49
N ALA A 164 -4.23 4.93 16.47
CA ALA A 164 -3.83 4.99 15.06
C ALA A 164 -3.36 6.38 14.64
N LEU A 165 -4.11 7.43 15.01
CA LEU A 165 -3.72 8.82 14.75
C LEU A 165 -2.41 9.18 15.46
N GLN A 166 -2.23 8.73 16.71
CA GLN A 166 -0.99 8.94 17.47
C GLN A 166 0.18 8.10 16.97
N ALA A 167 -0.06 7.03 16.22
CA ALA A 167 0.98 6.20 15.59
C ALA A 167 1.33 6.67 14.17
N ALA A 168 0.50 7.50 13.54
CA ALA A 168 0.75 8.01 12.19
C ALA A 168 1.98 8.95 12.16
N ARG A 169 2.90 8.67 11.25
CA ARG A 169 4.18 9.39 11.10
C ARG A 169 4.41 9.77 9.66
N THR A 170 5.07 10.91 9.43
CA THR A 170 5.61 11.28 8.12
C THR A 170 6.75 10.35 7.71
N PHE A 171 7.18 10.44 6.45
CA PHE A 171 8.37 9.74 5.97
C PHE A 171 9.62 10.05 6.81
N GLN A 172 9.73 11.28 7.33
CA GLN A 172 10.82 11.70 8.22
C GLN A 172 10.66 11.20 9.67
N GLY A 173 9.58 10.48 9.98
CA GLY A 173 9.30 9.98 11.33
C GLY A 173 8.68 11.01 12.27
N GLU A 174 8.20 12.14 11.76
CA GLU A 174 7.53 13.17 12.57
C GLU A 174 6.06 12.78 12.82
N PRO A 175 5.49 13.02 14.03
CA PRO A 175 4.05 12.84 14.27
C PRO A 175 3.18 13.68 13.33
N MET A 176 2.21 13.07 12.66
CA MET A 176 1.28 13.79 11.77
C MET A 176 0.20 14.57 12.53
N PHE A 177 -0.32 14.04 13.65
CA PHE A 177 -1.49 14.59 14.35
C PHE A 177 -1.26 14.85 15.84
N GLY A 178 0.00 14.98 16.25
CA GLY A 178 0.39 15.31 17.63
C GLY A 178 0.26 16.80 17.93
N ALA A 179 0.33 17.17 19.22
CA ALA A 179 0.26 18.58 19.65
C ALA A 179 1.39 19.44 19.05
N ASP A 180 2.55 18.84 18.80
CA ASP A 180 3.72 19.49 18.19
C ASP A 180 3.84 19.24 16.67
N SER A 181 2.80 18.69 16.04
CA SER A 181 2.82 18.43 14.59
C SER A 181 2.76 19.73 13.79
N ARG A 182 3.35 19.73 12.58
CA ARG A 182 3.30 20.89 11.69
C ARG A 182 1.85 21.19 11.30
N ASP A 183 1.53 22.47 11.12
CA ASP A 183 0.19 22.96 10.76
C ASP A 183 -0.40 22.33 9.49
N SER A 184 0.41 21.69 8.64
CA SER A 184 -0.01 21.07 7.37
C SER A 184 -1.08 19.97 7.52
N TYR A 185 -1.21 19.35 8.71
CA TYR A 185 -2.19 18.30 8.96
C TYR A 185 -3.30 18.71 9.93
N ALA A 186 -3.33 19.96 10.40
CA ALA A 186 -4.26 20.40 11.45
C ALA A 186 -5.73 20.26 11.02
N GLU A 187 -6.05 20.73 9.80
CA GLU A 187 -7.42 20.65 9.25
C GLU A 187 -7.86 19.19 9.05
N LEU A 188 -7.01 18.37 8.41
CA LEU A 188 -7.26 16.94 8.25
C LEU A 188 -7.44 16.24 9.60
N GLY A 189 -6.59 16.54 10.57
CA GLY A 189 -6.65 15.97 11.91
C GLY A 189 -7.93 16.36 12.66
N ALA A 190 -8.45 17.57 12.44
CA ALA A 190 -9.74 17.99 13.00
C ALA A 190 -10.91 17.25 12.32
N ALA A 191 -10.84 17.06 10.99
CA ALA A 191 -11.84 16.33 10.23
C ALA A 191 -11.88 14.83 10.58
N LEU A 192 -10.73 14.19 10.75
CA LEU A 192 -10.63 12.78 11.18
C LEU A 192 -11.22 12.51 12.57
N ARG A 193 -11.36 13.55 13.39
CA ARG A 193 -11.94 13.48 14.73
C ARG A 193 -13.43 13.87 14.78
N GLN A 194 -14.04 14.18 13.64
CA GLN A 194 -15.49 14.41 13.58
C GLN A 194 -16.23 13.10 13.92
N PRO A 195 -17.35 13.14 14.66
CA PRO A 195 -18.02 11.93 15.14
C PRO A 195 -18.37 10.93 14.03
N ASP A 196 -18.92 11.41 12.92
CA ASP A 196 -19.32 10.59 11.77
C ASP A 196 -18.12 10.00 11.03
N VAL A 197 -16.99 10.73 10.93
CA VAL A 197 -15.74 10.19 10.38
C VAL A 197 -15.14 9.15 11.32
N ASN A 198 -15.20 9.40 12.62
CA ASN A 198 -14.69 8.48 13.64
C ASN A 198 -15.47 7.16 13.66
N GLU A 199 -16.80 7.20 13.53
CA GLU A 199 -17.62 6.00 13.38
C GLU A 199 -17.18 5.13 12.18
N VAL A 200 -16.84 5.75 11.04
CA VAL A 200 -16.27 5.03 9.89
C VAL A 200 -14.92 4.41 10.27
N LEU A 201 -14.02 5.18 10.87
CA LEU A 201 -12.69 4.69 11.27
C LEU A 201 -12.78 3.51 12.26
N GLU A 202 -13.67 3.59 13.26
CA GLU A 202 -13.89 2.53 14.25
C GLU A 202 -14.42 1.24 13.60
N SER A 203 -15.37 1.37 12.67
CA SER A 203 -15.91 0.20 11.94
C SER A 203 -14.84 -0.55 11.15
N LEU A 204 -13.79 0.15 10.69
CA LEU A 204 -12.72 -0.41 9.87
C LEU A 204 -11.64 -1.15 10.69
N ILE A 205 -11.56 -0.96 12.01
CA ILE A 205 -10.50 -1.59 12.83
C ILE A 205 -10.59 -3.12 12.75
N GLY A 206 -11.78 -3.68 12.96
CA GLY A 206 -12.01 -5.13 12.90
C GLY A 206 -11.80 -5.71 11.51
N ASP A 207 -12.27 -4.99 10.49
CA ASP A 207 -12.18 -5.39 9.09
C ASP A 207 -10.73 -5.40 8.58
N LEU A 208 -9.89 -4.48 9.05
CA LEU A 208 -8.48 -4.38 8.68
C LEU A 208 -7.58 -5.33 9.47
N ALA A 209 -7.89 -5.59 10.74
CA ALA A 209 -7.13 -6.49 11.61
C ALA A 209 -7.36 -7.98 11.29
N SER A 210 -8.48 -8.33 10.66
CA SER A 210 -8.79 -9.72 10.31
C SER A 210 -7.81 -10.25 9.25
N PRO A 211 -7.32 -11.50 9.34
CA PRO A 211 -6.63 -12.12 8.22
C PRO A 211 -7.61 -12.26 7.04
N PRO A 212 -7.14 -12.21 5.77
CA PRO A 212 -8.02 -12.45 4.64
C PRO A 212 -8.72 -13.80 4.81
N ALA A 213 -10.04 -13.85 4.59
CA ALA A 213 -10.73 -15.13 4.44
C ALA A 213 -10.00 -15.90 3.34
N ALA A 214 -9.59 -17.14 3.63
CA ALA A 214 -8.83 -17.97 2.70
C ALA A 214 -9.62 -18.11 1.39
N SER A 215 -9.32 -17.26 0.41
CA SER A 215 -9.72 -17.46 -0.97
C SER A 215 -8.62 -18.31 -1.58
N ALA A 216 -9.01 -19.50 -2.05
CA ALA A 216 -8.13 -20.36 -2.82
C ALA A 216 -7.63 -19.56 -4.02
N VAL A 217 -6.33 -19.24 -4.02
CA VAL A 217 -5.56 -18.86 -5.20
C VAL A 217 -5.23 -20.13 -5.95
#